data_AF-A0A0D7BDK9-F1
#
_entry.id   AF-A0A0D7BDK9-F1
#
_cell.length_a   1.000
_cell.length_b   1.000
_cell.length_c   1.000
_cell.angle_alpha   90.00
_cell.angle_beta   90.00
_cell.angle_gamma   90.00
#
_symmetry.space_group_name_H-M   'P 1'
#
loop_
_entity.id
_entity.type
_entity.pdbx_description
1 polymer ?
#
loop_
_entity_poly.entity_id
_entity_poly.type
_entity_poly.pdbx_seq_one_letter_code
_entity_poly.pdbx_strand_id
1 'polypeptide(L)'
;MTSRERRSWTLKEDQLLREAVQKEDPNTQNPSKWHAIAKHVPDRTNKDCRKRWFAKMASDVVKGGWAPDEDERLVKAIEHYGTRWSLVASQVCTRNSDQCAKRWTDTLNPAIDRTSWTPEADALLLSAVNEHGKLWTKIVKTYFPGRTGLAAKNRCVYALPPSATLPHLSPQIQLYHSVQL
;
A
#
# COMPACT_ATOMS: atom_id res chain seq x y z
N MET A 1 -13.11 -16.08 31.16
CA MET A 1 -12.65 -14.97 30.30
C MET A 1 -13.34 -15.09 28.96
N THR A 2 -14.40 -14.32 28.71
CA THR A 2 -15.17 -14.42 27.47
C THR A 2 -14.38 -13.78 26.31
N SER A 3 -14.00 -14.61 25.34
CA SER A 3 -13.44 -14.13 24.07
C SER A 3 -14.47 -13.24 23.39
N ARG A 4 -14.15 -11.94 23.23
CA ARG A 4 -15.01 -11.01 22.48
C ARG A 4 -15.09 -11.48 21.03
N GLU A 5 -16.28 -11.92 20.61
CA GLU A 5 -16.54 -12.30 19.22
C GLU A 5 -16.21 -11.16 18.26
N ARG A 6 -15.61 -11.51 17.11
CA ARG A 6 -15.29 -10.54 16.04
C ARG A 6 -16.59 -10.07 15.38
N ARG A 7 -17.21 -9.03 15.94
CA ARG A 7 -18.42 -8.39 15.38
C ARG A 7 -18.07 -7.32 14.35
N SER A 8 -18.69 -7.41 13.18
CA SER A 8 -18.60 -6.39 12.13
C SER A 8 -19.17 -5.05 12.60
N TRP A 9 -18.64 -3.94 12.07
CA TRP A 9 -19.17 -2.60 12.31
C TRP A 9 -20.42 -2.34 11.48
N THR A 10 -21.42 -1.74 12.11
CA THR A 10 -22.68 -1.31 11.49
C THR A 10 -22.63 0.16 11.09
N LEU A 11 -23.53 0.59 10.19
CA LEU A 11 -23.68 2.00 9.79
C LEU A 11 -24.04 2.91 10.97
N LYS A 12 -24.81 2.38 11.94
CA LYS A 12 -25.17 3.12 13.16
C LYS A 12 -23.95 3.37 14.05
N GLU A 13 -23.13 2.35 14.28
CA GLU A 13 -21.89 2.50 15.05
C GLU A 13 -20.90 3.46 14.35
N ASP A 14 -20.86 3.41 13.02
CA ASP A 14 -20.09 4.32 12.18
C ASP A 14 -20.55 5.78 12.35
N GLN A 15 -21.86 6.03 12.35
CA GLN A 15 -22.42 7.35 12.61
C GLN A 15 -22.08 7.84 14.02
N LEU A 16 -22.29 7.00 15.03
CA LEU A 16 -21.94 7.32 16.42
C LEU A 16 -20.46 7.68 16.57
N LEU A 17 -19.57 6.96 15.87
CA LEU A 17 -18.14 7.24 15.90
C LEU A 17 -17.80 8.62 15.29
N ARG A 18 -18.46 9.04 14.21
CA ARG A 18 -18.28 10.39 13.62
C ARG A 18 -18.73 11.49 14.56
N GLU A 19 -19.92 11.34 15.11
CA GLU A 19 -20.47 12.31 16.05
C GLU A 19 -19.61 12.40 17.32
N ALA A 20 -19.12 11.28 17.82
CA ALA A 20 -18.25 11.22 18.98
C ALA A 20 -16.91 11.93 18.74
N VAL A 21 -16.29 11.75 17.56
CA VAL A 21 -15.07 12.48 17.19
C VAL A 21 -15.33 13.98 17.12
N GLN A 22 -16.38 14.40 16.41
CA GLN A 22 -16.74 15.82 16.28
C GLN A 22 -17.00 16.47 17.64
N LYS A 23 -17.56 15.72 18.59
CA LYS A 23 -17.88 16.19 19.94
C LYS A 23 -16.67 16.28 20.85
N GLU A 24 -15.85 15.23 20.92
CA GLU A 24 -14.77 15.11 21.90
C GLU A 24 -13.47 15.77 21.41
N ASP A 25 -13.24 15.75 20.10
CA ASP A 25 -12.01 16.25 19.46
C ASP A 25 -12.38 17.06 18.20
N PRO A 26 -13.02 18.24 18.35
CA PRO A 26 -13.45 19.04 17.20
C PRO A 26 -12.26 19.55 16.39
N ASN A 27 -12.43 19.68 15.07
CA ASN A 27 -11.47 20.27 14.13
C ASN A 27 -10.10 19.54 14.02
N THR A 28 -10.01 18.26 14.38
CA THR A 28 -8.82 17.44 14.14
C THR A 28 -9.06 16.37 13.08
N GLN A 29 -8.14 16.27 12.11
CA GLN A 29 -8.09 15.14 11.17
C GLN A 29 -7.54 13.86 11.82
N ASN A 30 -6.82 14.00 12.94
CA ASN A 30 -6.17 12.92 13.65
C ASN A 30 -6.59 12.92 15.14
N PRO A 31 -7.78 12.36 15.47
CA PRO A 31 -8.27 12.34 16.82
C PRO A 31 -7.33 11.58 17.75
N SER A 32 -7.14 12.11 18.96
CA SER A 32 -6.26 11.52 19.97
C SER A 32 -7.04 11.08 21.22
N LYS A 33 -8.22 11.66 21.46
CA LYS A 33 -9.05 11.44 22.65
C LYS A 33 -9.90 10.15 22.60
N TRP A 34 -9.30 9.04 22.17
CA TRP A 34 -10.01 7.76 21.95
C TRP A 34 -10.71 7.20 23.18
N HIS A 35 -10.21 7.49 24.39
CA HIS A 35 -10.86 7.10 25.64
C HIS A 35 -12.19 7.82 25.85
N ALA A 36 -12.28 9.10 25.48
CA ALA A 36 -13.52 9.86 25.58
C ALA A 36 -14.48 9.49 24.44
N ILE A 37 -13.96 9.37 23.21
CA ILE A 37 -14.72 8.96 22.02
C ILE A 37 -15.43 7.62 22.22
N ALA A 38 -14.75 6.61 22.78
CA ALA A 38 -15.32 5.29 22.97
C ALA A 38 -16.52 5.25 23.95
N LYS A 39 -16.70 6.26 24.80
CA LYS A 39 -17.87 6.34 25.70
C LYS A 39 -19.19 6.53 24.95
N HIS A 40 -19.12 7.02 23.71
CA HIS A 40 -20.29 7.28 22.85
C HIS A 40 -20.58 6.14 21.87
N VAL A 41 -19.73 5.11 21.80
CA VAL A 41 -19.90 3.96 20.90
C VAL A 41 -20.04 2.69 21.75
N PRO A 42 -21.27 2.29 22.11
CA PRO A 42 -21.49 1.17 23.02
C PRO A 42 -20.89 -0.12 22.46
N ASP A 43 -20.44 -0.99 23.35
CA ASP A 43 -19.78 -2.27 23.05
C ASP A 43 -18.45 -2.21 22.26
N ARG A 44 -17.96 -1.01 21.91
CA ARG A 44 -16.66 -0.82 21.24
C ARG A 44 -15.63 -0.21 22.18
N THR A 45 -14.38 -0.68 22.08
CA THR A 45 -13.27 -0.10 22.86
C THR A 45 -12.67 1.11 22.16
N ASN A 46 -11.85 1.87 22.91
CA ASN A 46 -10.98 2.90 22.34
C ASN A 46 -10.11 2.37 21.19
N LYS A 47 -9.58 1.14 21.29
CA LYS A 47 -8.77 0.48 20.26
C LYS A 47 -9.62 0.17 19.02
N ASP A 48 -10.85 -0.31 19.21
CA ASP A 48 -11.77 -0.60 18.11
C ASP A 48 -12.16 0.68 17.38
N CYS A 49 -12.53 1.74 18.11
CA CYS A 49 -12.89 3.05 17.57
C CYS A 49 -11.73 3.66 16.79
N ARG A 50 -10.52 3.67 17.37
CA ARG A 50 -9.30 4.14 16.69
C ARG A 50 -9.06 3.37 15.39
N LYS A 51 -9.08 2.04 15.46
CA LYS A 51 -8.86 1.19 14.29
C LYS A 51 -9.91 1.44 13.21
N ARG A 52 -11.19 1.56 13.57
CA ARG A 52 -12.27 1.82 12.62
C ARG A 52 -12.13 3.19 11.97
N TRP A 53 -11.83 4.22 12.76
CA TRP A 53 -11.65 5.58 12.27
C TRP A 53 -10.59 5.64 11.18
N PHE A 54 -9.35 5.20 11.47
CA PHE A 54 -8.28 5.23 10.48
C PHE A 54 -8.48 4.28 9.29
N ALA A 55 -9.26 3.21 9.46
CA ALA A 55 -9.52 2.28 8.36
C ALA A 55 -10.62 2.77 7.38
N LYS A 56 -11.59 3.57 7.85
CA LYS A 56 -12.81 3.85 7.08
C LYS A 56 -13.36 5.28 7.15
N MET A 57 -12.98 6.09 8.13
CA MET A 57 -13.61 7.39 8.40
C MET A 57 -12.64 8.57 8.33
N ALA A 58 -11.40 8.36 8.75
CA ALA A 58 -10.29 9.29 8.58
C ALA A 58 -9.79 9.34 7.12
N SER A 59 -10.61 8.93 6.14
CA SER A 59 -10.14 8.75 4.76
C SER A 59 -9.97 10.10 4.06
N ASP A 60 -9.00 10.88 4.52
CA ASP A 60 -8.05 11.64 3.69
C ASP A 60 -7.00 10.68 3.08
N VAL A 61 -7.03 9.39 3.46
CA VAL A 61 -6.23 8.36 2.82
C VAL A 61 -6.71 8.14 1.39
N VAL A 62 -6.08 8.84 0.45
CA VAL A 62 -6.41 8.79 -0.96
C VAL A 62 -6.16 7.37 -1.50
N LYS A 63 -7.17 6.82 -2.16
CA LYS A 63 -7.04 5.61 -2.99
C LYS A 63 -6.74 6.06 -4.41
N GLY A 64 -5.65 5.57 -4.99
CA GLY A 64 -5.23 5.94 -6.35
C GLY A 64 -3.77 6.36 -6.43
N GLY A 65 -3.40 6.92 -7.59
CA GLY A 65 -2.05 7.39 -7.90
C GLY A 65 -1.54 8.44 -6.91
N TRP A 66 -0.22 8.59 -6.81
CA TRP A 66 0.43 9.57 -5.95
C TRP A 66 0.53 10.91 -6.67
N ALA A 67 0.06 11.97 -6.02
CA ALA A 67 0.24 13.31 -6.52
C ALA A 67 1.69 13.81 -6.25
N PRO A 68 2.23 14.72 -7.09
CA PRO A 68 3.59 15.22 -6.90
C PRO A 68 3.85 15.86 -5.54
N ASP A 69 2.86 16.55 -4.95
CA ASP A 69 2.98 17.14 -3.61
C ASP A 69 3.08 16.07 -2.51
N GLU A 70 2.38 14.93 -2.67
CA GLU A 70 2.48 13.80 -1.76
C GLU A 70 3.87 13.16 -1.80
N ASP A 71 4.41 13.00 -3.00
CA ASP A 71 5.77 12.50 -3.21
C ASP A 71 6.80 13.43 -2.57
N GLU A 72 6.66 14.75 -2.73
CA GLU A 72 7.53 15.75 -2.11
C GLU A 72 7.48 15.70 -0.58
N ARG A 73 6.26 15.65 0.01
CA ARG A 73 6.09 15.48 1.46
C ARG A 73 6.74 14.18 1.95
N LEU A 74 6.59 13.10 1.19
CA LEU A 74 7.17 11.79 1.55
C LEU A 74 8.70 11.82 1.54
N VAL A 75 9.32 12.40 0.52
CA VAL A 75 10.78 12.54 0.43
C VAL A 75 11.31 13.35 1.61
N LYS A 76 10.75 14.55 1.85
CA LYS A 76 11.14 15.42 2.97
C LYS A 76 10.98 14.73 4.32
N ALA A 77 9.88 14.00 4.50
CA ALA A 77 9.64 13.26 5.74
C ALA A 77 10.64 12.12 5.93
N ILE A 78 11.08 11.44 4.87
CA ILE A 78 12.11 10.40 4.96
C ILE A 78 13.48 10.99 5.26
N GLU A 79 13.82 12.15 4.68
CA GLU A 79 15.08 12.84 5.01
C GLU A 79 15.16 13.18 6.50
N HIS A 80 14.04 13.61 7.10
CA HIS A 80 14.00 13.98 8.51
C HIS A 80 13.81 12.78 9.45
N TYR A 81 12.95 11.83 9.08
CA TYR A 81 12.51 10.73 9.96
C TYR A 81 13.08 9.36 9.60
N GLY A 82 13.76 9.20 8.47
CA GLY A 82 14.16 7.90 7.93
C GLY A 82 12.97 7.00 7.62
N THR A 83 13.15 5.68 7.70
CA THR A 83 12.11 4.67 7.43
C THR A 83 11.15 4.44 8.62
N ARG A 84 11.00 5.44 9.50
CA ARG A 84 10.01 5.43 10.59
C ARG A 84 8.62 5.73 10.01
N TRP A 85 8.04 4.75 9.32
CA TRP A 85 6.87 4.92 8.47
C TRP A 85 5.64 5.52 9.15
N SER A 86 5.45 5.30 10.45
CA SER A 86 4.39 5.94 11.22
C SER A 86 4.54 7.46 11.32
N LEU A 87 5.77 7.95 11.47
CA LEU A 87 6.09 9.39 11.48
C LEU A 87 6.08 9.96 10.06
N VAL A 88 6.56 9.20 9.07
CA VAL A 88 6.50 9.62 7.66
C VAL A 88 5.05 9.81 7.22
N ALA A 89 4.18 8.83 7.51
CA ALA A 89 2.76 8.93 7.16
C ALA A 89 2.07 10.11 7.85
N SER A 90 2.46 10.46 9.08
CA SER A 90 1.89 11.63 9.76
C SER A 90 2.31 12.97 9.13
N GLN A 91 3.42 13.02 8.40
CA GLN A 91 3.81 14.20 7.61
C GLN A 91 3.18 14.22 6.23
N VAL A 92 3.00 13.05 5.60
CA VAL A 92 2.33 12.97 4.29
C VAL A 92 0.84 13.32 4.42
N CYS A 93 0.23 13.05 5.58
CA CYS A 93 -1.16 13.35 5.99
C CYS A 93 -2.25 12.62 5.19
N THR A 94 -2.02 12.33 3.91
CA THR A 94 -2.98 11.74 2.97
C THR A 94 -2.74 10.26 2.68
N ARG A 95 -1.72 9.65 3.31
CA ARG A 95 -1.31 8.26 3.07
C ARG A 95 -0.97 7.57 4.37
N ASN A 96 -1.21 6.27 4.44
CA ASN A 96 -0.82 5.47 5.60
C ASN A 96 0.63 4.96 5.49
N SER A 97 1.14 4.40 6.59
CA SER A 97 2.52 3.90 6.71
C SER A 97 2.89 2.89 5.61
N ASP A 98 2.00 1.94 5.32
CA ASP A 98 2.26 0.88 4.34
C ASP A 98 2.30 1.44 2.91
N GLN A 99 1.43 2.40 2.60
CA GLN A 99 1.44 3.10 1.32
C GLN A 99 2.72 3.90 1.16
N CYS A 100 3.14 4.63 2.20
CA CYS A 100 4.39 5.40 2.18
C CYS A 100 5.61 4.49 1.97
N ALA A 101 5.69 3.41 2.75
CA ALA A 101 6.76 2.42 2.62
C ALA A 101 6.82 1.87 1.20
N LYS A 102 5.68 1.43 0.66
CA LYS A 102 5.59 0.88 -0.69
C LYS A 102 5.98 1.91 -1.76
N ARG A 103 5.51 3.15 -1.65
CA ARG A 103 5.83 4.22 -2.61
C ARG A 103 7.32 4.51 -2.64
N TRP A 104 7.94 4.57 -1.46
CA TRP A 104 9.38 4.73 -1.35
C TRP A 104 10.13 3.55 -1.98
N THR A 105 9.84 2.32 -1.56
CA THR A 105 10.58 1.13 -1.99
C THR A 105 10.42 0.83 -3.47
N ASP A 106 9.25 1.11 -4.05
CA ASP A 106 8.94 0.75 -5.43
C ASP A 106 9.18 1.89 -6.43
N THR A 107 9.24 3.15 -5.99
CA THR A 107 9.25 4.29 -6.91
C THR A 107 10.23 5.41 -6.54
N LEU A 108 10.17 5.94 -5.32
CA LEU A 108 10.87 7.19 -4.99
C LEU A 108 12.30 7.02 -4.50
N ASN A 109 12.65 5.85 -3.96
CA ASN A 109 14.00 5.64 -3.44
C ASN A 109 15.05 5.87 -4.56
N PRO A 110 16.00 6.82 -4.38
CA PRO A 110 17.02 7.12 -5.37
C PRO A 110 17.91 5.92 -5.70
N ALA A 111 18.08 5.00 -4.75
CA ALA A 111 18.90 3.79 -4.93
C ALA A 111 18.27 2.73 -5.86
N ILE A 112 17.05 2.95 -6.36
CA ILE A 112 16.42 2.04 -7.33
C ILE A 112 17.14 2.16 -8.68
N ASP A 113 17.58 1.01 -9.20
CA ASP A 113 18.06 0.89 -10.57
C ASP A 113 16.89 1.06 -11.56
N ARG A 114 16.99 2.09 -12.39
CA ARG A 114 16.02 2.46 -13.44
C ARG A 114 16.59 2.31 -14.85
N THR A 115 17.73 1.64 -14.99
CA THR A 115 18.32 1.37 -16.31
C THR A 115 17.35 0.59 -17.19
N SER A 116 17.41 0.82 -18.49
CA SER A 116 16.56 0.11 -19.44
C SER A 116 16.78 -1.41 -19.36
N TRP A 117 15.75 -2.20 -19.63
CA TRP A 117 15.89 -3.65 -19.78
C TRP A 117 16.53 -3.96 -21.12
N THR A 118 17.59 -4.77 -21.12
CA THR A 118 18.24 -5.28 -22.33
C THR A 118 17.65 -6.65 -22.69
N PRO A 119 17.81 -7.13 -23.94
CA PRO A 119 17.39 -8.49 -24.32
C PRO A 119 18.02 -9.58 -23.43
N GLU A 120 19.27 -9.39 -23.00
CA GLU A 120 19.95 -10.32 -22.09
C GLU A 120 19.32 -10.31 -20.70
N ALA A 121 18.96 -9.12 -20.20
CA ALA A 121 18.25 -8.98 -18.94
C ALA A 121 16.85 -9.60 -18.99
N ASP A 122 16.16 -9.52 -20.13
CA ASP A 122 14.87 -10.19 -20.34
C ASP A 122 15.00 -11.71 -20.36
N ALA A 123 15.98 -12.24 -21.10
CA ALA A 123 16.26 -13.67 -21.12
C ALA A 123 16.56 -14.21 -19.71
N LEU A 124 17.37 -13.46 -18.94
CA LEU A 124 17.66 -13.78 -17.55
C LEU A 124 16.40 -13.71 -16.66
N LEU A 125 15.55 -12.70 -16.85
CA LEU A 125 14.30 -12.55 -16.09
C LEU A 125 13.35 -13.71 -16.36
N LEU A 126 13.17 -14.12 -17.62
CA LEU A 126 12.33 -15.26 -17.98
C LEU A 126 12.87 -16.57 -17.41
N SER A 127 14.18 -16.80 -17.48
CA SER A 127 14.83 -17.96 -16.87
C SER A 127 14.60 -17.99 -15.35
N ALA A 128 14.81 -16.87 -14.67
CA ALA A 128 14.60 -16.76 -13.23
C ALA A 128 13.12 -16.95 -12.83
N VAL A 129 12.16 -16.48 -13.64
CA VAL A 129 10.73 -16.72 -13.41
C VAL A 129 10.37 -18.19 -13.64
N ASN A 130 10.99 -18.87 -14.61
CA ASN A 130 10.80 -20.31 -14.82
C ASN A 130 11.34 -21.13 -13.63
N GLU A 131 12.49 -20.73 -13.06
CA GLU A 131 13.11 -21.41 -11.92
C GLU A 131 12.41 -21.13 -10.58
N HIS A 132 12.08 -19.87 -10.30
CA HIS A 132 11.59 -19.42 -8.98
C HIS A 132 10.11 -19.05 -8.94
N GLY A 133 9.41 -19.09 -10.08
CA GLY A 133 8.02 -18.64 -10.19
C GLY A 133 7.86 -17.13 -9.98
N LYS A 134 6.74 -16.70 -9.39
CA LYS A 134 6.42 -15.26 -9.16
C LYS A 134 7.00 -14.71 -7.86
N LEU A 135 8.13 -15.26 -7.41
CA LEU A 135 8.84 -14.80 -6.21
C LEU A 135 9.70 -13.58 -6.55
N TRP A 136 9.08 -12.48 -6.96
CA TRP A 136 9.75 -11.27 -7.49
C TRP A 136 10.84 -10.74 -6.56
N THR A 137 10.59 -10.69 -5.26
CA THR A 137 11.59 -10.25 -4.26
C THR A 137 12.83 -11.13 -4.26
N LYS A 138 12.67 -12.45 -4.41
CA LYS A 138 13.79 -13.39 -4.52
C LYS A 138 14.52 -13.18 -5.84
N ILE A 139 13.78 -13.08 -6.94
CA ILE A 139 14.35 -12.89 -8.28
C ILE A 139 15.21 -11.63 -8.34
N VAL A 140 14.70 -10.47 -7.92
CA VAL A 140 15.48 -9.23 -7.99
C VAL A 140 16.68 -9.26 -7.03
N LYS A 141 16.54 -9.88 -5.85
CA LYS A 141 17.65 -10.02 -4.92
C LYS A 141 18.79 -10.88 -5.50
N THR A 142 18.45 -11.93 -6.24
CA THR A 142 19.44 -12.87 -6.78
C THR A 142 20.04 -12.41 -8.11
N TYR A 143 19.24 -11.88 -9.03
CA TYR A 143 19.64 -11.65 -10.43
C TYR A 143 19.68 -10.17 -10.83
N PHE A 144 18.97 -9.29 -10.13
CA PHE A 144 18.83 -7.87 -10.49
C PHE A 144 18.99 -6.96 -9.26
N PRO A 145 20.16 -6.99 -8.59
CA PRO A 145 20.38 -6.18 -7.40
C PRO A 145 20.16 -4.69 -7.70
N GLY A 146 19.38 -4.02 -6.86
CA GLY A 146 18.99 -2.62 -7.06
C GLY A 146 17.67 -2.41 -7.80
N ARG A 147 17.17 -3.41 -8.56
CA ARG A 147 15.82 -3.35 -9.15
C ARG A 147 14.76 -3.79 -8.17
N THR A 148 13.54 -3.28 -8.34
CA THR A 148 12.41 -3.61 -7.48
C THR A 148 11.65 -4.82 -8.01
N GLY A 149 11.00 -5.58 -7.12
CA GLY A 149 10.13 -6.68 -7.53
C GLY A 149 8.98 -6.21 -8.43
N LEU A 150 8.52 -4.96 -8.24
CA LEU A 150 7.54 -4.33 -9.13
C LEU A 150 8.09 -4.13 -10.54
N ALA A 151 9.33 -3.65 -10.68
CA ALA A 151 9.98 -3.48 -11.98
C ALA A 151 10.11 -4.81 -12.74
N ALA A 152 10.56 -5.87 -12.06
CA ALA A 152 10.66 -7.21 -12.63
C ALA A 152 9.30 -7.78 -13.04
N LYS A 153 8.29 -7.65 -12.16
CA LYS A 153 6.91 -8.05 -12.47
C LYS A 153 6.37 -7.34 -13.71
N ASN A 154 6.54 -6.01 -13.77
CA ASN A 154 6.05 -5.20 -14.88
C ASN A 154 6.78 -5.57 -16.19
N ARG A 155 8.10 -5.80 -16.14
CA ARG A 155 8.84 -6.21 -17.33
C ARG A 155 8.45 -7.59 -17.82
N CYS A 156 8.26 -8.54 -16.91
CA CYS A 156 7.93 -9.92 -17.27
C CYS A 156 6.68 -10.01 -18.17
N VAL A 157 5.70 -9.10 -18.01
CA VAL A 157 4.52 -9.05 -18.88
C VAL A 157 4.89 -8.76 -20.34
N TYR A 158 5.87 -7.89 -20.58
CA TYR A 158 6.32 -7.52 -21.93
C TYR A 158 7.36 -8.51 -22.50
N ALA A 159 8.12 -9.18 -21.64
CA ALA A 159 9.15 -10.13 -22.05
C ALA A 159 8.57 -11.48 -22.49
N LEU A 160 7.33 -11.80 -22.11
CA LEU A 160 6.69 -13.06 -22.52
C LEU A 160 6.30 -13.02 -24.00
N PRO A 161 6.64 -14.04 -24.80
CA PRO A 161 6.12 -14.15 -26.15
C PRO A 161 4.59 -14.35 -26.11
N PRO A 162 3.84 -13.90 -27.14
CA PRO A 162 2.36 -13.96 -27.15
C PRO A 162 1.75 -15.35 -26.93
N SER A 163 2.52 -16.42 -27.14
CA SER A 163 2.10 -17.82 -26.99
C SER A 163 2.42 -18.44 -25.62
N ALA A 164 3.13 -17.75 -24.72
CA ALA A 164 3.54 -18.29 -23.43
C ALA A 164 2.43 -18.14 -22.38
N THR A 165 1.53 -19.11 -22.30
CA THR A 165 0.55 -19.22 -21.21
C THR A 165 1.26 -19.69 -19.94
N LEU A 166 1.58 -18.78 -19.00
CA LEU A 166 1.96 -19.19 -17.66
C LEU A 166 0.71 -19.68 -16.91
N PRO A 167 0.65 -20.93 -16.41
CA PRO A 167 -0.56 -21.56 -15.84
C PRO A 167 -1.12 -20.90 -14.56
N HIS A 168 -0.57 -19.76 -14.14
CA HIS A 168 -0.96 -19.04 -12.92
C HIS A 168 -1.14 -17.53 -13.09
N LEU A 169 -1.37 -17.01 -14.31
CA LEU A 169 -1.75 -15.59 -14.51
C LEU A 169 -3.25 -15.40 -14.23
N SER A 170 -3.60 -14.37 -13.45
CA SER A 170 -5.00 -14.06 -13.15
C SER A 170 -5.74 -13.63 -14.43
N PRO A 171 -7.05 -13.94 -14.57
CA PRO A 171 -7.84 -13.63 -15.78
C PRO A 171 -7.79 -12.17 -16.25
N GLN A 172 -7.52 -11.22 -15.35
CA GLN A 172 -7.40 -9.79 -15.68
C GLN A 172 -6.21 -9.46 -16.61
N ILE A 173 -5.18 -10.31 -16.70
CA ILE A 173 -4.05 -10.10 -17.61
C ILE A 173 -4.37 -10.59 -19.03
N GLN A 174 -5.25 -11.60 -19.17
CA GLN A 174 -5.67 -12.11 -20.48
C GLN A 174 -6.51 -11.10 -21.27
N LEU A 175 -7.31 -10.27 -20.56
CA LEU A 175 -8.14 -9.22 -21.17
C LEU A 175 -7.34 -8.04 -21.73
N TYR A 176 -6.12 -7.77 -21.26
CA TYR A 176 -5.32 -6.67 -21.79
C TYR A 176 -4.74 -6.99 -23.18
N HIS A 177 -4.51 -8.28 -23.47
CA HIS A 177 -4.04 -8.73 -24.79
C HIS A 177 -5.15 -8.77 -25.86
N SER A 178 -6.43 -8.68 -25.50
CA SER A 178 -7.55 -8.77 -26.45
C SER A 178 -8.09 -7.43 -26.95
N VAL A 179 -7.55 -6.29 -26.50
CA VAL A 179 -8.10 -4.94 -26.80
C VAL A 179 -7.11 -4.07 -27.60
N GLN A 180 -6.04 -4.64 -28.15
CA GLN A 180 -5.14 -3.94 -29.08
C GLN A 180 -4.95 -4.67 -30.41
N LEU A 181 -6.03 -5.23 -30.95
CA LEU A 181 -6.19 -5.46 -32.39
C LEU A 181 -7.18 -4.46 -32.95
#